data_AF-D7EJD6-F1
#
_entry.id   AF-D7EJD6-F1
#
_cell.length_a   1.000
_cell.length_b   1.000
_cell.length_c   1.000
_cell.angle_alpha   90.00
_cell.angle_beta   90.00
_cell.angle_gamma   90.00
#
_symmetry.space_group_name_H-M   'P 1'
#
loop_
_entity.id
_entity.type
_entity.pdbx_description
1 polymer ?
#
loop_
_entity_poly.entity_id
_entity_poly.type
_entity_poly.pdbx_seq_one_letter_code
_entity_poly.pdbx_strand_id
1 'polypeptide(L)'
;MSTQKGNAQRSRSQKHQNKTAFKNTLHDTSQRTKNINNIQISDVCVRCKEIIEWKIKYKKYKPLTQPRKCVRCDQKNVKKAYHVMCTDCGKKFGVCTKCCETKEVITTKPDEKEQLKLDNEMKNLLHTLPERKRRTFLRYMSKKSEEDSTNDEERKEDLKSKLNALKIDDDLDDFSDFDDVDSSDD
;
A
#
# COMPACT_ATOMS: atom_id res chain seq x y z
N MET A 1 43.60 -37.14 -14.50
CA MET A 1 42.48 -36.22 -14.22
C MET A 1 43.08 -34.83 -13.97
N SER A 2 42.77 -33.83 -14.80
CA SER A 2 43.38 -32.49 -14.69
C SER A 2 42.81 -31.74 -13.47
N THR A 3 43.71 -31.23 -12.62
CA THR A 3 43.41 -30.46 -11.39
C THR A 3 43.55 -28.95 -11.60
N GLN A 4 43.76 -28.50 -12.85
CA GLN A 4 43.97 -27.07 -13.13
C GLN A 4 42.67 -26.29 -12.90
N LYS A 5 42.69 -25.38 -11.91
CA LYS A 5 41.65 -24.35 -11.75
C LYS A 5 41.54 -23.59 -13.07
N GLY A 6 40.40 -23.71 -13.75
CA GLY A 6 40.16 -23.10 -15.05
C GLY A 6 40.54 -21.62 -15.04
N ASN A 7 41.18 -21.18 -16.13
CA ASN A 7 41.79 -19.87 -16.32
C ASN A 7 40.91 -18.72 -15.79
N ALA A 8 41.17 -18.27 -14.56
CA ALA A 8 40.38 -17.25 -13.86
C ALA A 8 40.56 -15.84 -14.45
N GLN A 9 41.56 -15.67 -15.31
CA GLN A 9 41.88 -14.45 -16.02
C GLN A 9 41.50 -14.63 -17.49
N ARG A 10 40.22 -14.45 -17.80
CA ARG A 10 39.74 -14.52 -19.18
C ARG A 10 40.09 -13.21 -19.91
N SER A 11 41.06 -13.26 -20.82
CA SER A 11 41.52 -12.08 -21.58
C SER A 11 40.54 -11.59 -22.64
N ARG A 12 39.69 -12.49 -23.18
CA ARG A 12 38.73 -12.17 -24.24
C ARG A 12 37.31 -12.09 -23.70
N SER A 13 36.56 -11.07 -24.14
CA SER A 13 35.13 -10.96 -23.86
C SER A 13 34.34 -12.16 -24.41
N GLN A 14 33.13 -12.38 -23.85
CA GLN A 14 32.25 -13.45 -24.30
C GLN A 14 31.97 -13.30 -25.80
N LYS A 15 32.28 -14.34 -26.61
CA LYS A 15 32.09 -14.34 -28.07
C LYS A 15 30.64 -14.09 -28.49
N HIS A 16 29.69 -14.62 -27.72
CA HIS A 16 28.26 -14.50 -27.96
C HIS A 16 27.64 -13.67 -26.83
N GLN A 17 27.46 -12.37 -27.08
CA GLN A 17 26.78 -11.45 -26.16
C GLN A 17 25.32 -11.27 -26.58
N ASN A 18 24.44 -11.08 -25.60
CA ASN A 18 23.05 -10.78 -25.87
C ASN A 18 22.94 -9.37 -26.45
N LYS A 19 22.42 -9.23 -27.68
CA LYS A 19 22.20 -7.93 -28.32
C LYS A 19 21.03 -7.16 -27.69
N THR A 20 20.06 -7.88 -27.14
CA THR A 20 18.86 -7.31 -26.54
C THR A 20 18.59 -7.96 -25.18
N ALA A 21 18.02 -7.18 -24.26
CA ALA A 21 17.58 -7.71 -22.98
C ALA A 21 16.36 -8.63 -23.15
N PHE A 22 16.28 -9.69 -22.34
CA PHE A 22 15.10 -10.55 -22.32
C PHE A 22 13.84 -9.75 -21.94
N LYS A 23 12.80 -9.87 -22.76
CA LYS A 23 11.48 -9.28 -22.52
C LYS A 23 10.47 -10.41 -22.34
N ASN A 24 9.88 -10.49 -21.15
CA ASN A 24 8.86 -11.49 -20.81
C ASN A 24 7.66 -11.45 -21.77
N THR A 25 7.28 -10.25 -22.21
CA THR A 25 6.10 -9.99 -23.04
C THR A 25 6.28 -10.25 -24.54
N LEU A 26 7.49 -10.56 -25.01
CA LEU A 26 7.79 -10.61 -26.45
C LEU A 26 7.01 -11.71 -27.21
N HIS A 27 6.79 -12.86 -26.56
CA HIS A 27 6.13 -14.02 -27.18
C HIS A 27 4.93 -14.53 -26.36
N ASP A 28 4.57 -13.83 -25.29
CA ASP A 28 3.51 -14.24 -24.37
C ASP A 28 2.86 -13.01 -23.77
N THR A 29 1.71 -12.69 -24.32
CA THR A 29 0.86 -11.57 -23.93
C THR A 29 -0.37 -12.03 -23.14
N SER A 30 -0.33 -13.27 -22.61
CA SER A 30 -1.45 -13.85 -21.86
C SER A 30 -1.81 -13.00 -20.63
N GLN A 31 -3.08 -13.04 -20.25
CA GLN A 31 -3.56 -12.34 -19.05
C GLN A 31 -2.79 -12.77 -17.79
N ARG A 32 -2.41 -14.04 -17.73
CA ARG A 32 -1.58 -14.57 -16.64
C ARG A 32 -0.24 -13.84 -16.54
N THR A 33 0.46 -13.67 -17.65
CA THR A 33 1.77 -12.99 -17.69
C THR A 33 1.62 -11.50 -17.37
N LYS A 34 0.55 -10.85 -17.84
CA LYS A 34 0.21 -9.47 -17.43
C LYS A 34 -0.01 -9.36 -15.91
N ASN A 35 -0.82 -10.25 -15.35
CA ASN A 35 -1.09 -10.28 -13.91
C ASN A 35 0.20 -10.48 -13.11
N ILE A 36 1.12 -11.36 -13.55
CA ILE A 36 2.41 -11.60 -12.90
C ILE A 36 3.32 -10.36 -12.97
N ASN A 37 3.36 -9.67 -14.12
CA ASN A 37 4.17 -8.46 -14.27
C ASN A 37 3.65 -7.28 -13.43
N ASN A 38 2.33 -7.24 -13.15
CA ASN A 38 1.70 -6.21 -12.34
C ASN A 38 1.78 -6.51 -10.82
N ILE A 39 2.42 -7.61 -10.39
CA ILE A 39 2.55 -7.92 -8.96
C ILE A 39 3.46 -6.89 -8.30
N GLN A 40 2.90 -6.11 -7.37
CA GLN A 40 3.68 -5.25 -6.50
C GLN A 40 4.33 -6.07 -5.37
N ILE A 41 5.65 -5.91 -5.22
CA ILE A 41 6.43 -6.65 -4.23
C ILE A 41 6.65 -5.74 -3.01
N SER A 42 6.02 -6.09 -1.90
CA SER A 42 6.03 -5.33 -0.64
C SER A 42 6.35 -6.20 0.57
N ASP A 43 6.76 -5.57 1.68
CA ASP A 43 7.12 -6.21 2.95
C ASP A 43 8.40 -7.09 2.89
N VAL A 44 9.31 -6.76 1.98
CA VAL A 44 10.60 -7.46 1.80
C VAL A 44 11.77 -6.48 1.74
N CYS A 45 12.97 -6.95 2.07
CA CYS A 45 14.20 -6.18 1.92
C CYS A 45 14.59 -6.03 0.44
N VAL A 46 15.44 -5.03 0.13
CA VAL A 46 15.92 -4.72 -1.23
C VAL A 46 16.43 -5.95 -1.98
N ARG A 47 17.34 -6.72 -1.37
CA ARG A 47 17.89 -7.95 -1.95
C ARG A 47 16.80 -8.96 -2.32
N CYS A 48 15.80 -9.12 -1.45
CA CYS A 48 14.73 -10.09 -1.67
C CYS A 48 13.76 -9.61 -2.74
N LYS A 49 13.52 -8.30 -2.83
CA LYS A 49 12.75 -7.67 -3.91
C LYS A 49 13.39 -7.97 -5.28
N GLU A 50 14.68 -7.70 -5.44
CA GLU A 50 15.44 -7.97 -6.68
C GLU A 50 15.35 -9.44 -7.10
N ILE A 51 15.44 -10.38 -6.15
CA ILE A 51 15.32 -11.81 -6.43
C ILE A 51 13.92 -12.16 -6.98
N ILE A 52 12.86 -11.58 -6.43
CA ILE A 52 11.49 -11.82 -6.88
C ILE A 52 11.24 -11.13 -8.22
N GLU A 53 11.69 -9.89 -8.40
CA GLU A 53 11.61 -9.16 -9.68
C GLU A 53 12.34 -9.90 -10.79
N TRP A 54 13.53 -10.45 -10.51
CA TRP A 54 14.26 -11.27 -11.46
C TRP A 54 13.45 -12.51 -11.86
N LYS A 55 12.78 -13.18 -10.90
CA LYS A 55 11.91 -14.32 -11.21
C LYS A 55 10.75 -13.92 -12.11
N ILE A 56 10.15 -12.75 -11.88
CA ILE A 56 9.08 -12.20 -12.74
C ILE A 56 9.63 -11.89 -14.13
N LYS A 57 10.72 -11.13 -14.21
CA LYS A 57 11.38 -10.71 -15.45
C LYS A 57 11.74 -11.88 -16.37
N TYR A 58 12.20 -13.00 -15.80
CA TYR A 58 12.65 -14.17 -16.55
C TYR A 58 11.65 -15.34 -16.59
N LYS A 59 10.34 -15.11 -16.33
CA LYS A 59 9.31 -16.16 -16.32
C LYS A 59 9.57 -17.34 -15.37
N LYS A 60 10.36 -17.13 -14.31
CA LYS A 60 10.65 -18.15 -13.28
C LYS A 60 9.75 -18.02 -12.05
N TYR A 61 8.84 -17.06 -12.05
CA TYR A 61 7.90 -16.83 -10.97
C TYR A 61 6.79 -17.89 -10.96
N LYS A 62 6.60 -18.54 -9.82
CA LYS A 62 5.57 -19.56 -9.58
C LYS A 62 4.60 -19.04 -8.51
N PRO A 63 3.37 -18.67 -8.89
CA PRO A 63 2.36 -18.25 -7.92
C PRO A 63 1.96 -19.44 -7.02
N LEU A 64 1.44 -19.12 -5.84
CA LEU A 64 0.87 -20.13 -4.94
C LEU A 64 -0.54 -20.50 -5.42
N THR A 65 -0.86 -21.79 -5.40
CA THR A 65 -2.23 -22.28 -5.59
C THR A 65 -3.04 -22.27 -4.30
N GLN A 66 -2.37 -22.50 -3.17
CA GLN A 66 -2.94 -22.48 -1.83
C GLN A 66 -2.03 -21.67 -0.88
N PRO A 67 -2.60 -21.02 0.16
CA PRO A 67 -1.81 -20.27 1.11
C PRO A 67 -0.88 -21.20 1.91
N ARG A 68 0.36 -20.73 2.14
CA ARG A 68 1.35 -21.47 2.94
C ARG A 68 1.22 -21.17 4.42
N LYS A 69 1.75 -22.08 5.24
CA LYS A 69 1.90 -21.87 6.69
C LYS A 69 2.97 -20.80 6.95
N CYS A 70 2.68 -19.88 7.84
CA CYS A 70 3.62 -18.87 8.31
C CYS A 70 4.58 -19.48 9.34
N VAL A 71 5.88 -19.17 9.25
CA VAL A 71 6.88 -19.66 10.22
C VAL A 71 6.70 -19.10 11.64
N ARG A 72 5.99 -17.98 11.81
CA ARG A 72 5.85 -17.34 13.13
C ARG A 72 4.55 -17.67 13.86
N CYS A 73 3.42 -17.69 13.14
CA CYS A 73 2.11 -17.95 13.74
C CYS A 73 1.52 -19.32 13.39
N ASP A 74 2.22 -20.11 12.55
CA ASP A 74 1.82 -21.45 12.08
C ASP A 74 0.47 -21.55 11.35
N GLN A 75 -0.21 -20.42 11.15
CA GLN A 75 -1.45 -20.31 10.41
C GLN A 75 -1.19 -20.31 8.90
N LYS A 76 -2.15 -20.83 8.12
CA LYS A 76 -2.11 -20.83 6.64
C LYS A 76 -2.55 -19.47 6.06
N ASN A 77 -1.81 -18.41 6.37
CA ASN A 77 -2.14 -17.04 5.97
C ASN A 77 -1.10 -16.42 5.01
N VAL A 78 -0.07 -17.16 4.58
CA VAL A 78 0.91 -16.66 3.60
C VAL A 78 0.32 -16.75 2.19
N LYS A 79 -0.21 -15.62 1.71
CA LYS A 79 -0.84 -15.49 0.37
C LYS A 79 0.14 -15.15 -0.74
N LYS A 80 1.23 -14.42 -0.43
CA LYS A 80 2.24 -13.99 -1.42
C LYS A 80 3.24 -15.12 -1.71
N ALA A 81 3.58 -15.35 -2.97
CA ALA A 81 4.54 -16.40 -3.33
C ALA A 81 5.97 -16.02 -2.92
N TYR A 82 6.80 -17.02 -2.60
CA TYR A 82 8.18 -16.85 -2.09
C TYR A 82 8.31 -16.14 -0.74
N HIS A 83 7.19 -15.92 -0.05
CA HIS A 83 7.17 -15.42 1.32
C HIS A 83 7.13 -16.60 2.29
N VAL A 84 7.74 -16.43 3.46
CA VAL A 84 7.85 -17.44 4.53
C VAL A 84 7.03 -17.03 5.75
N MET A 85 6.82 -15.72 5.92
CA MET A 85 5.99 -15.15 6.98
C MET A 85 4.76 -14.44 6.42
N CYS A 86 3.76 -14.33 7.29
CA CYS A 86 2.53 -13.60 7.03
C CYS A 86 2.77 -12.08 7.04
N THR A 87 1.92 -11.32 6.35
CA THR A 87 2.00 -9.85 6.34
C THR A 87 1.86 -9.26 7.73
N ASP A 88 0.94 -9.80 8.54
CA ASP A 88 0.66 -9.31 9.89
C ASP A 88 1.85 -9.54 10.82
N CYS A 89 2.52 -10.68 10.64
CA CYS A 89 3.72 -11.07 11.34
C CYS A 89 4.88 -10.14 10.94
N GLY A 90 5.05 -9.90 9.64
CA GLY A 90 6.06 -8.96 9.13
C GLY A 90 5.88 -7.55 9.69
N LYS A 91 4.64 -7.06 9.78
CA LYS A 91 4.32 -5.75 10.35
C LYS A 91 4.59 -5.68 11.86
N LYS A 92 4.17 -6.70 12.62
CA LYS A 92 4.37 -6.75 14.08
C LYS A 92 5.84 -6.77 14.49
N PHE A 93 6.66 -7.51 13.73
CA PHE A 93 8.07 -7.71 14.05
C PHE A 93 9.02 -6.80 13.25
N GLY A 94 8.53 -6.07 12.25
CA GLY A 94 9.35 -5.17 11.41
C GLY A 94 10.42 -5.89 10.57
N VAL A 95 10.18 -7.15 10.19
CA VAL A 95 11.17 -8.01 9.51
C VAL A 95 10.74 -8.36 8.09
N CYS A 96 11.73 -8.67 7.24
CA CYS A 96 11.48 -9.12 5.87
C CYS A 96 10.69 -10.43 5.86
N THR A 97 9.53 -10.43 5.19
CA THR A 97 8.62 -11.59 5.13
C THR A 97 9.17 -12.79 4.33
N LYS A 98 10.28 -12.62 3.61
CA LYS A 98 10.94 -13.68 2.84
C LYS A 98 12.15 -14.29 3.54
N CYS A 99 13.09 -13.49 4.05
CA CYS A 99 14.32 -13.98 4.69
C CYS A 99 14.31 -13.91 6.22
N CYS A 100 13.28 -13.30 6.82
CA CYS A 100 13.15 -13.12 8.27
C CYS A 100 14.25 -12.29 8.93
N GLU A 101 15.06 -11.57 8.15
CA GLU A 101 16.11 -10.69 8.66
C GLU A 101 15.55 -9.28 8.96
N THR A 102 16.08 -8.64 9.99
CA THR A 102 15.89 -7.22 10.34
C THR A 102 16.73 -6.35 9.40
N LYS A 103 16.29 -6.22 8.16
CA LYS A 103 16.84 -5.28 7.18
C LYS A 103 15.77 -4.27 6.83
N GLU A 104 16.18 -3.09 6.36
CA GLU A 104 15.25 -2.07 5.88
C GLU A 104 14.20 -2.69 4.94
N VAL A 105 12.97 -2.71 5.43
CA VAL A 105 11.82 -3.26 4.72
C VAL A 105 11.28 -2.15 3.84
N ILE A 106 11.19 -2.40 2.54
CA ILE A 106 10.63 -1.42 1.61
C ILE A 106 9.11 -1.38 1.83
N THR A 107 8.61 -0.29 2.40
CA THR A 107 7.20 0.07 2.36
C THR A 107 6.90 0.61 0.97
N THR A 108 6.16 -0.15 0.17
CA THR A 108 5.70 0.34 -1.14
C THR A 108 4.59 1.37 -0.92
N LYS A 109 4.72 2.53 -1.58
CA LYS A 109 3.64 3.51 -1.67
C LYS A 109 2.42 2.88 -2.36
N PRO A 110 1.18 3.28 -2.02
CA PRO A 110 -0.04 2.80 -2.68
C PRO A 110 0.03 3.04 -4.20
N ASP A 111 -0.56 2.14 -5.00
CA ASP A 111 -0.57 2.28 -6.46
C ASP A 111 -1.30 3.56 -6.89
N GLU A 112 -0.90 4.18 -8.00
CA GLU A 112 -1.47 5.47 -8.44
C GLU A 112 -2.99 5.36 -8.66
N LYS A 113 -3.45 4.20 -9.15
CA LYS A 113 -4.88 3.91 -9.31
C LYS A 113 -5.62 3.79 -7.99
N GLU A 114 -4.98 3.23 -6.97
CA GLU A 114 -5.56 3.13 -5.64
C GLU A 114 -5.63 4.51 -4.98
N GLN A 115 -4.60 5.36 -5.18
CA GLN A 115 -4.61 6.75 -4.73
C GLN A 115 -5.76 7.53 -5.38
N LEU A 116 -5.92 7.44 -6.70
CA LEU A 116 -7.03 8.09 -7.41
C LEU A 116 -8.41 7.63 -6.91
N LYS A 117 -8.54 6.33 -6.60
CA LYS A 117 -9.79 5.80 -6.04
C LYS A 117 -10.06 6.35 -4.64
N LEU A 118 -9.05 6.36 -3.77
CA LEU A 118 -9.11 6.95 -2.44
C LEU A 118 -9.45 8.45 -2.49
N ASP A 119 -8.86 9.19 -3.42
CA ASP A 119 -9.14 10.61 -3.63
C ASP A 119 -10.59 10.86 -4.05
N ASN A 120 -11.13 10.00 -4.92
CA ASN A 120 -12.53 10.08 -5.32
C ASN A 120 -13.49 9.71 -4.18
N GLU A 121 -13.16 8.67 -3.40
CA GLU A 121 -13.91 8.31 -2.19
C GLU A 121 -13.88 9.47 -1.17
N MET A 122 -12.73 10.11 -0.97
CA MET A 122 -12.60 11.28 -0.11
C MET A 122 -13.44 12.47 -0.62
N LYS A 123 -13.43 12.74 -1.92
CA LYS A 123 -14.27 13.80 -2.53
C LYS A 123 -15.76 13.52 -2.33
N ASN A 124 -16.19 12.27 -2.47
CA ASN A 124 -17.57 11.89 -2.24
C ASN A 124 -17.97 12.07 -0.77
N LEU A 125 -17.10 11.66 0.17
CA LEU A 125 -17.32 11.90 1.60
C LEU A 125 -17.43 13.41 1.91
N LEU A 126 -16.58 14.25 1.31
CA LEU A 126 -16.67 15.70 1.45
C LEU A 126 -17.96 16.29 0.87
N HIS A 127 -18.53 15.66 -0.17
CA HIS A 127 -19.80 16.07 -0.76
C HIS A 127 -21.02 15.68 0.10
N THR A 128 -20.89 14.65 0.96
CA THR A 128 -21.97 14.32 1.92
C THR A 128 -22.09 15.32 3.06
N LEU A 129 -21.06 16.15 3.29
CA LEU A 129 -21.08 17.17 4.32
C LEU A 129 -21.75 18.46 3.81
N PRO A 130 -22.54 19.15 4.65
CA PRO A 130 -23.02 20.50 4.36
C PRO A 130 -21.89 21.45 3.96
N GLU A 131 -22.15 22.34 2.99
CA GLU A 131 -21.12 23.20 2.37
C GLU A 131 -20.35 24.04 3.41
N ARG A 132 -21.02 24.50 4.48
CA ARG A 132 -20.36 25.21 5.60
C ARG A 132 -19.31 24.33 6.29
N LYS A 133 -19.66 23.09 6.63
CA LYS A 133 -18.79 22.08 7.27
C LYS A 133 -17.67 21.62 6.31
N ARG A 134 -17.95 21.55 5.02
CA ARG A 134 -16.94 21.25 3.99
C ARG A 134 -15.88 22.34 3.87
N ARG A 135 -16.28 23.62 3.84
CA ARG A 135 -15.35 24.76 3.74
C ARG A 135 -14.49 24.90 5.00
N THR A 136 -15.01 24.62 6.19
CA THR A 136 -14.21 24.61 7.42
C THR A 136 -13.17 23.50 7.41
N PHE A 137 -13.54 22.28 6.96
CA PHE A 137 -12.62 21.17 6.82
C PHE A 137 -11.49 21.45 5.81
N LEU A 138 -11.81 22.03 4.65
CA LEU A 138 -10.79 22.39 3.64
C LEU A 138 -9.80 23.44 4.15
N ARG A 139 -10.26 24.46 4.88
CA ARG A 139 -9.36 25.45 5.51
C ARG A 139 -8.47 24.83 6.58
N TYR A 140 -9.00 23.88 7.33
CA TYR A 140 -8.22 23.15 8.34
C TYR A 140 -7.13 22.30 7.67
N MET A 141 -7.45 21.59 6.58
CA MET A 141 -6.45 20.85 5.80
C MET A 141 -5.35 21.77 5.23
N SER A 142 -5.70 22.91 4.63
CA SER A 142 -4.72 23.83 4.06
C SER A 142 -3.81 24.44 5.12
N LYS A 143 -4.37 24.82 6.28
CA LYS A 143 -3.59 25.32 7.42
C LYS A 143 -2.62 24.26 7.94
N LYS A 144 -3.08 23.01 8.11
CA LYS A 144 -2.24 21.92 8.62
C LYS A 144 -1.14 21.51 7.62
N SER A 145 -1.35 21.69 6.32
CA SER A 145 -0.28 21.46 5.32
C SER A 145 0.83 22.53 5.32
N GLU A 146 0.58 23.71 5.88
CA GLU A 146 1.58 24.78 5.97
C GLU A 146 2.44 24.69 7.24
N GLU A 147 2.00 23.96 8.27
CA GLU A 147 2.64 23.88 9.60
C GLU A 147 3.68 22.73 9.77
N ASP A 148 4.12 22.05 8.70
CA ASP A 148 4.78 20.73 8.82
C ASP A 148 6.15 20.71 9.54
N SER A 149 6.17 20.06 10.73
CA SER A 149 7.36 19.45 11.37
C SER A 149 7.08 18.22 12.27
N THR A 150 5.88 17.60 12.25
CA THR A 150 5.58 16.43 13.11
C THR A 150 4.93 15.24 12.40
N ASN A 151 4.94 14.10 13.12
CA ASN A 151 4.69 12.71 12.72
C ASN A 151 3.39 12.46 11.93
N ASP A 152 3.48 11.73 10.81
CA ASP A 152 2.37 11.43 9.89
C ASP A 152 1.16 10.77 10.56
N GLU A 153 1.36 10.02 11.64
CA GLU A 153 0.25 9.36 12.37
C GLU A 153 -0.54 10.35 13.24
N GLU A 154 0.12 11.30 13.89
CA GLU A 154 -0.56 12.34 14.68
C GLU A 154 -1.42 13.23 13.79
N ARG A 155 -0.91 13.57 12.59
CA ARG A 155 -1.67 14.35 11.59
C ARG A 155 -2.94 13.62 11.15
N LYS A 156 -2.90 12.29 10.99
CA LYS A 156 -4.08 11.49 10.63
C LYS A 156 -5.10 11.45 11.75
N GLU A 157 -4.67 11.32 13.01
CA GLU A 157 -5.58 11.33 14.16
C GLU A 157 -6.28 12.68 14.32
N ASP A 158 -5.55 13.79 14.16
CA ASP A 158 -6.09 15.16 14.19
C ASP A 158 -7.15 15.39 13.10
N LEU A 159 -6.88 14.95 11.87
CA LEU A 159 -7.84 15.05 10.77
C LEU A 159 -9.10 14.22 11.04
N LYS A 160 -8.94 13.03 11.62
CA LYS A 160 -10.03 12.13 11.94
C LYS A 160 -10.90 12.66 13.08
N SER A 161 -10.30 13.24 14.12
CA SER A 161 -11.02 13.85 15.23
C SER A 161 -11.84 15.05 14.76
N LYS A 162 -11.28 15.90 13.88
CA LYS A 162 -11.99 17.05 13.31
C LYS A 162 -13.14 16.65 12.40
N LEU A 163 -12.98 15.59 11.60
CA LEU A 163 -14.04 15.05 10.77
C LEU A 163 -15.20 14.49 11.62
N ASN A 164 -14.89 13.80 12.73
CA ASN A 164 -15.91 13.29 13.64
C ASN A 164 -16.65 14.41 14.37
N ALA A 165 -15.96 15.46 14.81
CA ALA A 165 -16.61 16.62 15.43
C ALA A 165 -17.67 17.26 14.51
N LEU A 166 -17.38 17.37 13.21
CA LEU A 166 -18.33 17.94 12.24
C LEU A 166 -19.56 17.06 11.97
N LYS A 167 -19.50 15.76 12.31
CA LYS A 167 -20.61 14.81 12.11
C LYS A 167 -21.59 14.74 13.29
N ILE A 168 -21.18 15.13 14.50
CA ILE A 168 -21.96 14.92 15.74
C ILE A 168 -23.00 16.03 15.98
N ASP A 169 -22.83 17.21 15.37
CA ASP A 169 -23.72 18.36 15.58
C ASP A 169 -25.13 18.23 14.97
N ASP A 170 -25.55 17.05 14.48
CA ASP A 170 -26.87 16.84 13.83
C ASP A 170 -27.89 16.05 14.69
N ASP A 171 -27.56 15.61 15.92
CA ASP A 171 -28.49 14.84 16.81
C ASP A 171 -29.14 15.66 17.96
N LEU A 172 -28.92 16.98 18.01
CA LEU A 172 -29.53 17.88 19.01
C LEU A 172 -29.97 19.18 18.31
N ASP A 173 -31.15 19.15 17.67
CA ASP A 173 -32.12 20.24 17.67
C ASP A 173 -33.28 19.94 16.69
N ASP A 174 -34.12 18.99 17.08
CA ASP A 174 -35.49 18.89 16.57
C ASP A 174 -36.47 18.64 17.75
N PHE A 175 -37.55 19.45 17.80
CA PHE A 175 -38.71 19.42 18.72
C PHE A 175 -38.53 19.95 20.17
N SER A 176 -39.32 20.86 20.77
CA SER A 176 -40.57 21.60 20.45
C SER A 176 -40.93 22.57 21.59
N ASP A 177 -41.58 23.70 21.31
CA ASP A 177 -42.58 24.39 22.17
C ASP A 177 -43.24 25.49 21.31
N PHE A 178 -44.45 25.41 20.72
CA PHE A 178 -45.81 25.10 21.18
C PHE A 178 -46.34 25.96 22.33
N ASP A 179 -47.13 26.96 21.91
CA ASP A 179 -48.15 27.76 22.60
C ASP A 179 -47.77 28.73 23.72
N ASP A 180 -47.99 30.03 23.45
CA ASP A 180 -48.87 30.78 24.34
C ASP A 180 -49.79 31.71 23.54
N VAL A 181 -51.09 31.55 23.80
CA VAL A 181 -52.22 32.32 23.28
C VAL A 181 -52.67 33.19 24.46
N ASP A 182 -52.62 34.51 24.37
CA ASP A 182 -53.65 35.32 25.04
C ASP A 182 -53.91 36.68 24.39
N SER A 183 -55.20 37.01 24.45
CA SER A 183 -55.96 38.14 23.94
C SER A 183 -55.96 39.31 24.94
N SER A 184 -55.95 40.57 24.50
CA SER A 184 -56.84 41.65 25.03
C SER A 184 -56.56 43.06 24.45
N ASP A 185 -57.66 43.81 24.38
CA ASP A 185 -57.99 45.18 23.97
C ASP A 185 -56.92 46.30 24.03
N ASP A 186 -56.84 47.14 22.98
CA ASP A 186 -57.49 48.48 22.89
C ASP A 186 -57.47 48.98 21.42
#